data_AF-A0A9E4IXS6-F1
#
_entry.id   AF-A0A9E4IXS6-F1
#
_cell.length_a   1.000
_cell.length_b   1.000
_cell.length_c   1.000
_cell.angle_alpha   90.00
_cell.angle_beta   90.00
_cell.angle_gamma   90.00
#
_symmetry.space_group_name_H-M   'P 1'
#
loop_
_entity.id
_entity.type
_entity.pdbx_description
1 polymer ?
#
loop_
_entity_poly.entity_id
_entity_poly.type
_entity_poly.pdbx_seq_one_letter_code
_entity_poly.pdbx_strand_id
1 'polypeptide(L)'
;PGAVDSGEPERVAAATARLQLRHVVVTSVDRDDLADGGAGVFAETIRAIRRRAPRCRIEVLIPDFSGREADLQAVLEAGPDVLNHNIETVERLYRSARPGGKYARALEL
;
A
#
# COMPACT_ATOMS: atom_id res chain seq x y z
N PRO A 1 -7.94 -12.34 -9.75
CA PRO A 1 -8.45 -11.03 -9.25
C PRO A 1 -9.44 -10.42 -10.24
N GLY A 2 -10.34 -9.55 -9.78
CA GLY A 2 -11.26 -8.80 -10.66
C GLY A 2 -10.63 -7.53 -11.24
N ALA A 3 -11.40 -6.80 -12.04
CA ALA A 3 -10.97 -5.49 -12.56
C ALA A 3 -10.72 -4.50 -11.42
N VAL A 4 -9.79 -3.57 -11.62
CA VAL A 4 -9.54 -2.46 -10.69
C VAL A 4 -10.76 -1.54 -10.66
N ASP A 5 -11.24 -1.22 -9.46
CA ASP A 5 -12.30 -0.24 -9.26
C ASP A 5 -11.71 1.15 -9.02
N SER A 6 -11.78 2.01 -10.03
CA SER A 6 -11.27 3.38 -9.96
C SER A 6 -11.99 4.27 -8.93
N GLY A 7 -13.17 3.86 -8.44
CA GLY A 7 -13.92 4.56 -7.39
C GLY A 7 -13.55 4.14 -5.96
N GLU A 8 -12.76 3.07 -5.78
CA GLU A 8 -12.36 2.59 -4.45
C GLU A 8 -11.63 3.66 -3.61
N PRO A 9 -10.61 4.39 -4.13
CA PRO A 9 -9.92 5.44 -3.39
C PRO A 9 -10.85 6.47 -2.75
N GLU A 10 -11.83 6.94 -3.52
CA GLU A 10 -12.78 7.96 -3.09
C GLU A 10 -13.72 7.43 -1.99
N ARG A 11 -14.18 6.18 -2.11
CA ARG A 11 -15.04 5.56 -1.09
C ARG A 11 -14.29 5.33 0.21
N VAL A 12 -13.02 4.90 0.16
CA VAL A 12 -12.16 4.78 1.34
C VAL A 12 -12.01 6.14 2.01
N ALA A 13 -11.67 7.20 1.25
CA ALA A 13 -11.55 8.54 1.79
C ALA A 13 -12.85 9.08 2.42
N ALA A 14 -13.99 8.80 1.79
CA ALA A 14 -15.30 9.16 2.32
C ALA A 14 -15.60 8.43 3.65
N ALA A 15 -15.26 7.14 3.75
CA ALA A 15 -15.40 6.36 4.98
C ALA A 15 -14.49 6.91 6.09
N THR A 16 -13.21 7.19 5.79
CA THR A 16 -12.25 7.77 6.73
C THR A 16 -12.75 9.10 7.31
N ALA A 17 -13.25 9.99 6.45
CA ALA A 17 -13.82 11.27 6.88
C ALA A 17 -15.11 11.09 7.71
N ARG A 18 -16.03 10.23 7.25
CA ARG A 18 -17.31 9.97 7.93
C ARG A 18 -17.12 9.40 9.34
N LEU A 19 -16.13 8.53 9.51
CA LEU A 19 -15.79 7.93 10.79
C LEU A 19 -14.88 8.83 11.66
N GLN A 20 -14.45 9.98 11.13
CA GLN A 20 -13.58 10.94 11.81
C GLN A 20 -12.30 10.28 12.35
N LEU A 21 -11.72 9.36 11.58
CA LEU A 21 -10.51 8.65 12.00
C LEU A 21 -9.36 9.63 12.18
N ARG A 22 -8.58 9.43 13.25
CA ARG A 22 -7.34 10.17 13.49
C ARG A 22 -6.13 9.50 12.85
N HIS A 23 -6.23 8.20 12.59
CA HIS A 23 -5.21 7.38 11.96
C HIS A 23 -5.92 6.29 11.14
N VAL A 24 -5.46 6.04 9.91
CA VAL A 24 -5.91 4.95 9.05
C VAL A 24 -4.71 4.19 8.51
N VAL A 25 -4.82 2.85 8.48
CA VAL A 25 -3.87 1.97 7.81
C VAL A 25 -4.52 1.50 6.51
N VAL A 26 -3.83 1.67 5.39
CA VAL A 26 -4.26 1.20 4.06
C VAL A 26 -3.35 0.05 3.63
N THR A 27 -3.95 -1.05 3.18
CA THR A 27 -3.22 -2.24 2.69
C THR A 27 -3.95 -2.85 1.51
N SER A 28 -3.31 -3.78 0.80
CA SER A 28 -3.88 -4.45 -0.36
C SER A 28 -3.52 -5.93 -0.39
N VAL A 29 -4.21 -6.65 -1.28
CA VAL A 29 -3.70 -7.93 -1.80
C VAL A 29 -2.58 -7.66 -2.82
N ASP A 30 -1.77 -8.66 -3.11
CA ASP A 30 -0.80 -8.60 -4.21
C ASP A 30 -1.53 -8.53 -5.56
N ARG A 31 -1.08 -7.60 -6.42
CA ARG A 31 -1.65 -7.35 -7.76
C ARG A 31 -0.58 -7.47 -8.84
N ASP A 32 0.12 -8.61 -8.85
CA ASP A 32 1.12 -8.96 -9.88
C ASP A 32 0.52 -9.00 -11.30
N ASP A 33 -0.82 -9.05 -11.41
CA ASP A 33 -1.55 -8.91 -12.68
C ASP A 33 -1.56 -7.47 -13.23
N LEU A 34 -1.22 -6.47 -12.42
CA LEU A 34 -1.15 -5.07 -12.80
C LEU A 34 0.28 -4.64 -13.13
N ALA A 35 0.40 -3.76 -14.13
CA ALA A 35 1.68 -3.26 -14.58
C ALA A 35 2.46 -2.49 -13.49
N ASP A 36 1.78 -1.92 -12.49
CA ASP A 36 2.35 -1.14 -11.37
C ASP A 36 2.19 -1.85 -10.01
N GLY A 37 1.73 -3.11 -10.00
CA GLY A 37 1.51 -3.86 -8.76
C GLY A 37 0.43 -3.27 -7.85
N GLY A 38 -0.39 -2.33 -8.35
CA GLY A 38 -1.38 -1.60 -7.56
C GLY A 38 -0.88 -0.32 -6.89
N ALA A 39 0.37 0.09 -7.13
CA ALA A 39 0.94 1.31 -6.55
C ALA A 39 0.11 2.58 -6.85
N GLY A 40 -0.45 2.70 -8.05
CA GLY A 40 -1.34 3.80 -8.41
C GLY A 40 -2.61 3.86 -7.55
N VAL A 41 -3.17 2.70 -7.16
CA VAL A 41 -4.36 2.64 -6.30
C VAL A 41 -4.03 3.12 -4.88
N PHE A 42 -2.85 2.75 -4.35
CA PHE A 42 -2.36 3.30 -3.09
C PHE A 42 -2.20 4.82 -3.18
N ALA A 43 -1.52 5.32 -4.21
CA ALA A 43 -1.27 6.73 -4.39
C ALA A 43 -2.57 7.55 -4.46
N GLU A 44 -3.55 7.09 -5.24
CA GLU A 44 -4.86 7.74 -5.33
C GLU A 44 -5.65 7.67 -4.02
N THR A 45 -5.56 6.56 -3.28
CA THR A 45 -6.21 6.42 -1.97
C THR A 45 -5.63 7.40 -0.95
N ILE A 46 -4.30 7.54 -0.90
CA ILE A 46 -3.63 8.50 -0.02
C ILE A 46 -4.08 9.92 -0.39
N ARG A 47 -4.00 10.30 -1.68
CA ARG A 47 -4.41 11.64 -2.15
C ARG A 47 -5.87 11.93 -1.83
N ALA A 48 -6.78 10.97 -2.02
CA ALA A 48 -8.19 11.12 -1.69
C ALA A 48 -8.41 11.32 -0.18
N ILE A 49 -7.73 10.55 0.68
CA ILE A 49 -7.80 10.71 2.13
C ILE A 49 -7.25 12.08 2.55
N ARG A 50 -6.11 12.53 2.00
CA ARG A 50 -5.55 13.86 2.29
C ARG A 50 -6.53 14.98 1.93
N ARG A 51 -7.27 14.86 0.83
CA ARG A 51 -8.31 15.84 0.45
C ARG A 51 -9.51 15.85 1.40
N ARG A 52 -10.04 14.68 1.78
CA ARG A 52 -11.29 14.56 2.55
C ARG A 52 -11.12 14.56 4.07
N ALA A 53 -10.00 14.05 4.56
CA ALA A 53 -9.69 13.91 5.98
C ALA A 53 -8.27 14.44 6.28
N PRO A 54 -8.00 15.74 6.06
CA PRO A 54 -6.65 16.31 6.10
C PRO A 54 -5.94 16.20 7.45
N ARG A 55 -6.68 15.93 8.54
CA ARG A 55 -6.12 15.72 9.89
C ARG A 55 -5.86 14.26 10.23
N CYS A 56 -6.29 13.31 9.39
CA CYS A 56 -6.06 11.89 9.60
C CYS A 56 -4.61 11.55 9.23
N ARG A 57 -3.91 10.84 10.11
CA ARG A 57 -2.65 10.20 9.76
C ARG A 57 -2.89 8.98 8.86
N ILE A 58 -2.00 8.76 7.90
CA ILE A 58 -2.10 7.70 6.91
C ILE A 58 -0.86 6.81 7.01
N GLU A 59 -1.04 5.58 7.43
CA GLU A 59 -0.05 4.52 7.30
C GLU A 59 -0.40 3.64 6.08
N VAL A 60 0.61 3.23 5.32
CA VAL A 60 0.45 2.24 4.27
C VAL A 60 1.25 1.00 4.60
N LEU A 61 0.60 -0.17 4.49
CA LEU A 61 1.24 -1.48 4.52
C LEU A 61 1.25 -2.04 3.10
N ILE A 62 2.38 -1.89 2.42
CA ILE A 62 2.54 -2.15 0.99
C ILE A 62 3.06 -3.57 0.70
N PRO A 63 2.74 -4.13 -0.48
CA PRO A 63 3.47 -5.28 -1.02
C PRO A 63 4.91 -4.89 -1.40
N ASP A 64 5.70 -5.85 -1.91
CA ASP A 64 7.10 -5.58 -2.27
C ASP A 64 7.26 -4.89 -3.65
N PHE A 65 6.15 -4.64 -4.37
CA PHE A 65 6.09 -4.14 -5.75
C PHE A 65 7.06 -4.83 -6.71
N SER A 66 7.36 -6.11 -6.47
CA SER A 66 8.40 -6.86 -7.18
C SER A 66 9.80 -6.20 -7.17
N GLY A 67 10.04 -5.26 -6.25
CA GLY A 67 11.27 -4.48 -6.13
C GLY A 67 11.38 -3.33 -7.14
N ARG A 68 10.27 -2.87 -7.71
CA ARG A 68 10.28 -1.74 -8.64
C ARG A 68 10.26 -0.42 -7.89
N GLU A 69 11.39 0.28 -7.91
CA GLU A 69 11.58 1.55 -7.22
C GLU A 69 10.57 2.63 -7.67
N ALA A 70 10.22 2.67 -8.96
CA ALA A 70 9.23 3.64 -9.47
C ALA A 70 7.84 3.48 -8.83
N ASP A 71 7.43 2.25 -8.53
CA ASP A 71 6.13 1.97 -7.90
C ASP A 71 6.13 2.38 -6.42
N LEU A 72 7.22 2.06 -5.70
CA LEU A 72 7.43 2.53 -4.34
C LEU A 72 7.44 4.07 -4.28
N GLN A 73 8.17 4.70 -5.20
CA GLN A 73 8.28 6.14 -5.31
C GLN A 73 6.91 6.79 -5.54
N ALA A 74 6.06 6.21 -6.40
CA ALA A 74 4.71 6.72 -6.63
C ALA A 74 3.84 6.74 -5.35
N VAL A 75 4.00 5.74 -4.48
CA VAL A 75 3.32 5.69 -3.17
C VAL A 75 3.90 6.73 -2.22
N LEU A 76 5.23 6.85 -2.14
CA LEU A 76 5.92 7.83 -1.30
C LEU A 76 5.56 9.28 -1.67
N GLU A 77 5.54 9.59 -2.96
CA GLU A 77 5.18 10.91 -3.49
C GLU A 77 3.72 11.30 -3.20
N ALA A 78 2.84 10.32 -2.99
CA ALA A 78 1.48 10.59 -2.54
C ALA A 78 1.41 11.09 -1.08
N GLY A 79 2.50 10.94 -0.33
CA GLY A 79 2.69 11.50 1.01
C GLY A 79 1.94 10.77 2.12
N PRO A 80 2.14 9.46 2.32
CA PRO A 80 1.74 8.79 3.56
C PRO A 80 2.57 9.32 4.75
N ASP A 81 2.04 9.21 5.97
CA ASP A 81 2.78 9.56 7.19
C ASP A 81 3.71 8.44 7.65
N VAL A 82 3.36 7.18 7.36
CA VAL A 82 4.14 5.99 7.70
C VAL A 82 4.12 5.04 6.50
N LEU A 83 5.31 4.62 6.05
CA LEU A 83 5.49 3.52 5.12
C LEU A 83 5.83 2.26 5.91
N ASN A 84 5.12 1.17 5.66
CA ASN A 84 5.32 -0.12 6.31
C ASN A 84 5.38 -1.24 5.26
N HIS A 85 6.31 -2.17 5.45
CA HIS A 85 6.43 -3.40 4.69
C HIS A 85 6.86 -4.52 5.64
N ASN A 86 6.06 -5.58 5.72
CA ASN A 86 6.36 -6.68 6.64
C ASN A 86 7.28 -7.72 6.00
N ILE A 87 8.34 -8.08 6.73
CA ILE A 87 9.16 -9.26 6.46
C ILE A 87 8.49 -10.57 6.90
N GLU A 88 7.51 -10.51 7.80
CA GLU A 88 6.71 -11.63 8.34
C GLU A 88 7.46 -12.71 9.14
N THR A 89 8.57 -13.24 8.62
CA THR A 89 9.33 -14.34 9.22
C THR A 89 10.82 -14.23 8.92
N VAL A 90 11.63 -14.99 9.67
CA VAL A 90 13.08 -15.13 9.45
C VAL A 90 13.40 -15.77 8.09
N GLU A 91 14.56 -15.43 7.53
CA GLU A 91 15.04 -15.87 6.20
C GLU A 91 14.88 -17.37 5.96
N ARG A 92 15.27 -18.21 6.93
CA ARG A 92 15.21 -19.69 6.83
C ARG A 92 13.80 -20.21 6.52
N LEU A 93 12.75 -19.52 6.97
CA LEU A 93 11.35 -19.91 6.77
C LEU A 93 10.66 -19.10 5.66
N TYR A 94 11.32 -18.10 5.10
CA TYR A 94 10.68 -17.10 4.25
C TYR A 94 10.07 -17.69 3.00
N ARG A 95 10.78 -18.55 2.26
CA ARG A 95 10.24 -19.20 1.06
C ARG A 95 9.06 -20.12 1.34
N SER A 96 8.99 -20.70 2.54
CA SER A 96 7.86 -21.54 2.94
C SER A 96 6.62 -20.71 3.27
N ALA A 97 6.80 -19.56 3.92
CA ALA A 97 5.69 -18.67 4.28
C ALA A 97 5.26 -17.74 3.13
N ARG A 98 6.19 -17.32 2.27
CA ARG A 98 5.99 -16.38 1.16
C ARG A 98 6.66 -16.91 -0.13
N PRO A 99 6.06 -17.88 -0.84
CA PRO A 99 6.69 -18.56 -1.98
C PRO A 99 7.10 -17.64 -3.14
N GLY A 100 6.44 -16.49 -3.32
CA GLY A 100 6.76 -15.50 -4.36
C GLY A 100 7.72 -14.39 -3.90
N GLY A 101 7.94 -14.24 -2.60
CA GLY A 101 8.74 -13.15 -2.05
C GLY A 101 10.24 -13.47 -2.02
N LYS A 102 11.06 -12.41 -1.91
CA LYS A 102 12.50 -12.52 -1.64
C LYS A 102 12.85 -11.81 -0.34
N TYR A 103 13.46 -12.52 0.62
CA TYR A 103 13.81 -11.96 1.94
C TYR A 103 14.74 -10.74 1.82
N ALA A 104 15.79 -10.83 1.00
CA ALA A 104 16.71 -9.71 0.79
C ALA A 104 16.01 -8.46 0.24
N ARG A 105 15.08 -8.63 -0.71
CA ARG A 105 14.29 -7.51 -1.25
C ARG A 105 13.43 -6.84 -0.17
N ALA A 106 12.83 -7.64 0.72
CA ALA A 106 12.02 -7.10 1.81
C ALA A 106 12.83 -6.26 2.80
N LEU A 107 14.17 -6.37 2.81
CA LEU A 107 15.07 -5.56 3.64
C LEU A 107 15.59 -4.29 2.93
N GLU A 108 15.53 -4.26 1.59
CA GLU A 108 16.07 -3.17 0.76
C GLU A 108 15.03 -2.11 0.39
N LEU A 109 13.78 -2.27 0.84
CA LEU A 109 12.64 -1.38 0.61
C LEU A 109 12.65 -0.14 1.51
#